data_AF-A0A9E3B9S9-F1
#
_entry.id   AF-A0A9E3B9S9-F1
#
_cell.length_a   1.000
_cell.length_b   1.000
_cell.length_c   1.000
_cell.angle_alpha   90.00
_cell.angle_beta   90.00
_cell.angle_gamma   90.00
#
_symmetry.space_group_name_H-M   'P 1'
#
loop_
_entity.id
_entity.type
_entity.pdbx_description
1 polymer ?
#
loop_
_entity_poly.entity_id
_entity_poly.type
_entity_poly.pdbx_seq_one_letter_code
_entity_poly.pdbx_strand_id
1 'polypeptide(L)'
;MSQQFKYFQLHPLLPETNHLILNYDQGILSLVTAEEILEQQLLSPSEMYVIDALLKNYPDYCPYEIVLSAMTGKNVDTCREKVLWGLEEGTVDVVMRPVRNLLGRCRMKLRPFGIEVKSLVHMGYLLVPLKRKSGTRIKVG
;
A
#
# COMPACT_ATOMS: atom_id res chain seq x y z
N MET A 1 10.97 -1.04 -22.57
CA MET A 1 10.28 0.25 -22.32
C MET A 1 9.84 0.24 -20.87
N SER A 2 10.57 0.88 -19.95
CA SER A 2 10.11 1.03 -18.57
C SER A 2 8.99 2.07 -18.56
N GLN A 3 7.81 1.67 -18.11
CA GLN A 3 6.70 2.60 -17.90
C GLN A 3 7.09 3.53 -16.74
N GLN A 4 7.48 4.76 -17.07
CA GLN A 4 7.96 5.77 -16.12
C GLN A 4 6.87 6.17 -15.11
N PHE A 5 5.63 6.28 -15.58
CA PHE A 5 4.47 6.67 -14.80
C PHE A 5 3.39 5.61 -14.84
N LYS A 6 2.80 5.30 -13.70
CA LYS A 6 1.65 4.42 -13.59
C LYS A 6 0.48 5.10 -12.89
N TYR A 7 -0.69 4.97 -13.50
CA TYR A 7 -1.92 5.63 -13.09
C TYR A 7 -2.85 4.63 -12.42
N PHE A 8 -3.48 5.04 -11.33
CA PHE A 8 -4.44 4.24 -10.58
C PHE A 8 -5.72 5.04 -10.33
N GLN A 9 -6.84 4.48 -10.79
CA GLN A 9 -8.18 4.89 -10.39
C GLN A 9 -8.64 3.91 -9.31
N LEU A 10 -8.79 4.40 -8.08
CA LEU A 10 -9.11 3.55 -6.93
C LEU A 10 -10.54 3.83 -6.46
N HIS A 11 -11.54 3.63 -7.31
CA HIS A 11 -12.93 3.75 -6.88
C HIS A 11 -13.36 2.51 -6.07
N PRO A 12 -14.07 2.64 -4.93
CA PRO A 12 -14.53 3.87 -4.26
C PRO A 12 -13.59 4.44 -3.19
N LEU A 13 -12.33 3.97 -3.10
CA LEU A 13 -11.34 4.48 -2.14
C LEU A 13 -11.03 5.98 -2.32
N LEU A 14 -11.06 6.47 -3.56
CA LEU A 14 -10.89 7.86 -3.94
C LEU A 14 -12.09 8.34 -4.78
N PRO A 15 -12.39 9.66 -4.78
CA PRO A 15 -13.35 10.25 -5.71
C PRO A 15 -12.99 9.96 -7.17
N GLU A 16 -13.98 9.85 -8.06
CA GLU A 16 -13.76 9.53 -9.49
C GLU A 16 -12.92 10.57 -10.23
N THR A 17 -12.93 11.83 -9.75
CA THR A 17 -12.11 12.92 -10.29
C THR A 17 -10.64 12.77 -9.93
N ASN A 18 -10.30 11.91 -8.97
CA ASN A 18 -8.97 11.83 -8.38
C ASN A 18 -8.23 10.57 -8.84
N HIS A 19 -6.94 10.74 -9.13
CA HIS A 19 -6.06 9.68 -9.61
C HIS A 19 -4.78 9.65 -8.80
N LEU A 20 -4.26 8.45 -8.54
CA LEU A 20 -2.90 8.30 -8.06
C LEU A 20 -1.95 8.07 -9.23
N ILE A 21 -0.82 8.77 -9.23
CA ILE A 21 0.26 8.60 -10.19
C ILE A 21 1.51 8.19 -9.43
N LEU A 22 2.05 7.01 -9.76
CA LEU A 22 3.34 6.56 -9.29
C LEU A 22 4.41 6.84 -10.36
N ASN A 23 5.37 7.70 -10.04
CA ASN A 23 6.57 7.93 -10.84
C ASN A 23 7.70 7.03 -10.32
N TYR A 24 8.09 6.03 -11.11
CA TYR A 24 9.11 5.06 -10.70
C TYR A 24 10.52 5.65 -10.70
N ASP A 25 10.81 6.61 -11.58
CA ASP A 25 12.14 7.20 -11.71
C ASP A 25 12.46 8.10 -10.51
N GLN A 26 11.45 8.85 -10.04
CA GLN A 26 11.60 9.78 -8.93
C GLN A 26 11.19 9.19 -7.58
N GLY A 27 10.54 8.03 -7.56
CA GLY A 27 9.98 7.44 -6.35
C GLY A 27 8.88 8.31 -5.74
N ILE A 28 8.06 8.98 -6.56
CA ILE A 28 7.02 9.89 -6.09
C ILE A 28 5.64 9.29 -6.35
N LEU A 29 4.82 9.22 -5.30
CA LEU A 29 3.39 8.99 -5.42
C LEU A 29 2.66 10.33 -5.32
N SER A 30 1.84 10.66 -6.33
CA SER A 30 1.07 11.89 -6.38
C SER A 30 -0.42 11.59 -6.44
N LEU A 31 -1.23 12.37 -5.73
CA LEU A 31 -2.68 12.43 -5.93
C LEU A 31 -3.00 13.67 -6.73
N VAL A 32 -3.72 13.49 -7.82
CA VAL A 32 -4.01 14.56 -8.78
C VAL A 32 -5.49 14.58 -9.14
N THR A 33 -5.98 15.76 -9.49
CA THR A 33 -7.21 15.97 -10.24
C THR A 33 -6.88 16.27 -11.71
N ALA A 34 -7.89 16.64 -12.51
CA ALA A 34 -7.66 17.14 -13.86
C ALA A 34 -6.90 18.47 -13.89
N GLU A 35 -6.93 19.23 -12.79
CA GLU A 35 -6.50 20.63 -12.74
C GLU A 35 -5.22 20.83 -11.89
N GLU A 36 -5.03 20.01 -10.85
CA GLU A 36 -3.98 20.24 -9.87
C GLU A 36 -3.44 18.95 -9.21
N ILE A 37 -2.27 19.09 -8.59
CA ILE A 37 -1.68 18.08 -7.72
C ILE A 37 -2.11 18.38 -6.28
N LEU A 38 -2.85 17.45 -5.67
CA LEU A 38 -3.39 17.60 -4.32
C LEU A 38 -2.42 17.19 -3.22
N GLU A 39 -1.58 16.18 -3.47
CA GLU A 39 -0.65 15.64 -2.49
C GLU A 39 0.49 14.88 -3.18
N GLN A 40 1.69 14.89 -2.58
CA GLN A 40 2.85 14.16 -3.06
C GLN A 40 3.68 13.58 -1.94
N GLN A 41 4.09 12.33 -2.11
CA GLN A 41 4.93 11.64 -1.15
C GLN A 41 6.14 11.01 -1.84
N LEU A 42 7.33 11.36 -1.36
CA LEU A 42 8.57 10.66 -1.71
C LEU A 42 8.60 9.30 -1.01
N LEU A 43 8.95 8.27 -1.77
CA LEU A 43 9.02 6.87 -1.36
C LEU A 43 10.45 6.36 -1.54
N SER A 44 10.91 5.55 -0.60
CA SER A 44 12.09 4.70 -0.84
C SER A 44 11.76 3.60 -1.87
N PRO A 45 12.75 2.99 -2.53
CA PRO A 45 12.52 1.94 -3.52
C PRO A 45 11.63 0.79 -3.00
N SER A 46 11.87 0.30 -1.78
CA SER A 46 11.05 -0.77 -1.21
C SER A 46 9.62 -0.33 -0.87
N GLU A 47 9.43 0.91 -0.40
CA GLU A 47 8.08 1.46 -0.18
C GLU A 47 7.32 1.57 -1.50
N MET A 48 7.98 2.05 -2.55
CA MET A 48 7.42 2.18 -3.89
C MET A 48 6.91 0.84 -4.42
N TYR A 49 7.74 -0.21 -4.42
CA TYR A 49 7.31 -1.52 -4.94
C TYR A 49 6.20 -2.15 -4.10
N VAL A 50 6.24 -2.01 -2.78
CA VAL A 50 5.16 -2.51 -1.91
C VAL A 50 3.86 -1.74 -2.11
N ILE A 51 3.91 -0.41 -2.21
CA ILE A 51 2.74 0.41 -2.47
C ILE A 51 2.17 0.09 -3.86
N ASP A 52 3.00 -0.01 -4.91
CA ASP A 52 2.57 -0.44 -6.24
C ASP A 52 1.84 -1.79 -6.21
N ALA A 53 2.38 -2.77 -5.48
CA ALA A 53 1.75 -4.07 -5.30
C ALA A 53 0.38 -3.98 -4.60
N LEU A 54 0.26 -3.14 -3.56
CA LEU A 54 -1.02 -2.90 -2.89
C LEU A 54 -2.04 -2.23 -3.82
N LEU A 55 -1.64 -1.20 -4.56
CA LEU A 55 -2.53 -0.45 -5.47
C LEU A 55 -2.99 -1.32 -6.65
N LYS A 56 -2.12 -2.21 -7.17
CA LYS A 56 -2.48 -3.16 -8.24
C LYS A 56 -3.53 -4.19 -7.84
N ASN A 57 -3.58 -4.57 -6.56
CA ASN A 57 -4.50 -5.60 -6.08
C ASN A 57 -5.83 -5.02 -5.61
N TYR A 58 -5.93 -3.71 -5.44
CA TYR A 58 -7.21 -3.06 -5.13
C TYR A 58 -8.21 -3.28 -6.27
N PRO A 59 -9.50 -3.60 -6.00
CA PRO A 59 -10.19 -3.53 -4.70
C PRO A 59 -10.01 -4.75 -3.78
N ASP A 60 -9.36 -5.80 -4.24
CA ASP A 60 -9.10 -7.01 -3.46
C ASP A 60 -7.93 -6.83 -2.48
N TYR A 61 -7.71 -7.84 -1.65
CA TYR A 61 -6.54 -7.89 -0.79
C TYR A 61 -5.30 -8.26 -1.60
N CYS A 62 -4.15 -7.71 -1.21
CA CYS A 62 -2.84 -8.10 -1.70
C CYS A 62 -2.29 -9.26 -0.86
N PRO A 63 -2.06 -10.46 -1.45
CA PRO A 63 -1.57 -11.62 -0.71
C PRO A 63 -0.17 -11.43 -0.10
N TYR A 64 0.13 -12.14 0.98
CA TYR A 64 1.43 -12.06 1.66
C TYR A 64 2.62 -12.31 0.73
N GLU A 65 2.54 -13.30 -0.15
CA GLU A 65 3.62 -13.63 -1.07
C GLU A 65 3.89 -12.51 -2.07
N ILE A 66 2.86 -11.78 -2.50
CA ILE A 66 2.98 -10.67 -3.44
C ILE A 66 3.67 -9.49 -2.75
N VAL A 67 3.27 -9.17 -1.51
CA VAL A 67 3.92 -8.09 -0.75
C VAL A 67 5.36 -8.47 -0.37
N LEU A 68 5.60 -9.72 0.01
CA LEU A 68 6.94 -10.22 0.33
C LEU A 68 7.85 -10.19 -0.91
N SER A 69 7.34 -10.61 -2.06
CA SER A 69 8.03 -10.54 -3.35
C SER A 69 8.36 -9.09 -3.70
N ALA A 70 7.39 -8.18 -3.62
CA ALA A 70 7.58 -6.76 -3.90
C ALA A 70 8.64 -6.11 -2.98
N MET A 71 8.67 -6.47 -1.70
CA MET A 71 9.67 -5.97 -0.76
C MET A 71 11.08 -6.51 -1.03
N THR A 72 11.19 -7.81 -1.39
CA THR A 72 12.47 -8.51 -1.46
C THR A 72 13.07 -8.59 -2.86
N GLY A 73 12.28 -8.30 -3.89
CA GLY A 73 12.65 -8.51 -5.29
C GLY A 73 12.72 -9.99 -5.71
N LYS A 74 12.31 -10.92 -4.84
CA LYS A 74 12.30 -12.36 -5.13
C LYS A 74 11.09 -12.76 -5.95
N ASN A 75 11.18 -13.90 -6.64
CA ASN A 75 10.05 -14.49 -7.35
C ASN A 75 8.87 -14.76 -6.39
N VAL A 76 7.64 -14.49 -6.84
CA VAL A 76 6.39 -14.71 -6.10
C VAL A 76 6.24 -16.16 -5.64
N ASP A 77 6.60 -17.16 -6.45
CA ASP A 77 6.46 -18.57 -6.10
C ASP A 77 7.37 -18.96 -4.93
N THR A 78 8.63 -18.48 -4.94
CA THR A 78 9.55 -18.64 -3.81
C THR A 78 9.03 -17.96 -2.54
N CYS A 79 8.42 -16.78 -2.69
CA CYS A 79 7.78 -16.09 -1.58
C CYS A 79 6.54 -16.85 -1.08
N ARG A 80 5.78 -17.47 -1.97
CA ARG A 80 4.60 -18.27 -1.65
C ARG A 80 4.97 -19.50 -0.85
N GLU A 81 5.95 -20.27 -1.29
CA GLU A 81 6.47 -21.43 -0.55
C GLU A 81 6.90 -21.05 0.87
N LYS A 82 7.64 -19.93 1.00
CA LYS A 82 8.08 -19.44 2.31
C LYS A 82 6.93 -19.03 3.22
N VAL A 83 5.89 -18.39 2.67
CA VAL A 83 4.69 -18.00 3.42
C VAL A 83 3.90 -19.24 3.84
N LEU A 84 3.69 -20.19 2.93
CA LEU A 84 3.00 -21.46 3.20
C LEU A 84 3.69 -22.24 4.32
N TRP A 85 5.01 -22.43 4.21
CA TRP A 85 5.80 -23.04 5.27
C TRP A 85 5.65 -22.32 6.61
N GLY A 86 5.70 -20.98 6.60
CA GLY A 86 5.47 -20.19 7.81
C GLY A 86 4.06 -20.35 8.39
N LEU A 87 3.04 -20.53 7.55
CA LEU A 87 1.66 -20.78 7.99
C LEU A 87 1.53 -22.18 8.62
N GLU A 88 2.09 -23.20 7.98
CA GLU A 88 2.10 -24.58 8.45
C GLU A 88 2.82 -24.73 9.80
N GLU A 89 3.97 -24.08 9.96
CA GLU A 89 4.78 -24.11 11.18
C GLU A 89 4.31 -23.13 12.25
N GLY A 90 3.26 -22.34 12.00
CA GLY A 90 2.80 -21.30 12.93
C GLY A 90 3.80 -20.15 13.14
N THR A 91 4.76 -19.97 12.22
CA THR A 91 5.82 -18.95 12.27
C THR A 91 5.67 -17.85 11.22
N VAL A 92 4.50 -17.74 10.56
CA VAL A 92 4.22 -16.75 9.51
C VAL A 92 4.49 -15.31 9.99
N ASP A 93 4.29 -15.03 11.28
CA ASP A 93 4.60 -13.74 11.87
C ASP A 93 6.09 -13.39 11.81
N VAL A 94 6.97 -14.38 11.93
CA VAL A 94 8.42 -14.21 11.77
C VAL A 94 8.76 -13.94 10.31
N VAL A 95 8.18 -14.73 9.39
CA VAL A 95 8.34 -14.55 7.93
C VAL A 95 7.90 -13.14 7.50
N MET A 96 6.78 -12.66 8.01
CA MET A 96 6.17 -11.39 7.64
C MET A 96 6.60 -10.20 8.51
N ARG A 97 7.44 -10.40 9.54
CA ARG A 97 7.93 -9.31 10.41
C ARG A 97 8.61 -8.18 9.61
N PRO A 98 9.49 -8.46 8.63
CA PRO A 98 10.13 -7.37 7.88
C PRO A 98 9.13 -6.60 7.02
N VAL A 99 8.14 -7.30 6.43
CA VAL A 99 7.03 -6.67 5.69
C VAL A 99 6.21 -5.76 6.60
N ARG A 100 5.86 -6.21 7.82
CA ARG A 100 5.12 -5.40 8.79
C ARG A 100 5.87 -4.12 9.17
N ASN A 101 7.19 -4.20 9.35
CA ASN A 101 8.03 -3.04 9.67
C ASN A 101 8.03 -2.02 8.52
N LEU A 102 8.16 -2.47 7.27
CA LEU A 102 8.08 -1.62 6.10
C LEU A 102 6.68 -1.01 5.92
N LEU A 103 5.62 -1.81 6.08
CA LEU A 103 4.24 -1.35 5.99
C LEU A 103 3.89 -0.30 7.04
N GLY A 104 4.56 -0.29 8.20
CA GLY A 104 4.45 0.81 9.16
C GLY A 104 4.74 2.17 8.52
N ARG A 105 5.78 2.25 7.68
CA ARG A 105 6.14 3.47 6.94
C ARG A 105 5.22 3.71 5.75
N CYS A 106 4.87 2.66 4.98
CA CYS A 106 3.93 2.79 3.87
C CYS A 106 2.58 3.34 4.32
N ARG A 107 2.06 2.91 5.50
CA ARG A 107 0.83 3.46 6.07
C ARG A 107 0.92 4.96 6.31
N MET A 108 2.03 5.43 6.88
CA MET A 108 2.22 6.87 7.12
C MET A 108 2.25 7.67 5.82
N LYS A 109 2.82 7.10 4.76
CA LYS A 109 2.85 7.69 3.41
C LYS A 109 1.50 7.64 2.70
N LEU A 110 0.66 6.65 3.01
CA LEU A 110 -0.66 6.51 2.39
C LEU A 110 -1.76 7.37 3.03
N ARG A 111 -1.58 7.73 4.31
CA ARG A 111 -2.55 8.53 5.08
C ARG A 111 -2.89 9.90 4.49
N PRO A 112 -1.93 10.71 4.00
CA PRO A 112 -2.25 11.99 3.34
C PRO A 112 -3.20 11.84 2.15
N PHE A 113 -3.16 10.70 1.45
CA PHE A 113 -4.08 10.37 0.36
C PHE A 113 -5.45 9.84 0.83
N GLY A 114 -5.71 9.79 2.15
CA GLY A 114 -6.94 9.25 2.71
C GLY A 114 -7.00 7.71 2.68
N ILE A 115 -5.88 7.03 2.54
CA ILE A 115 -5.79 5.57 2.42
C ILE A 115 -5.16 4.96 3.68
N GLU A 116 -5.71 3.85 4.16
CA GLU A 116 -5.17 3.05 5.26
C GLU A 116 -4.94 1.61 4.81
N VAL A 117 -3.91 0.96 5.37
CA VAL A 117 -3.57 -0.44 5.05
C VAL A 117 -3.94 -1.34 6.22
N LYS A 118 -4.94 -2.21 6.01
CA LYS A 118 -5.36 -3.19 7.02
C LYS A 118 -4.71 -4.55 6.76
N SER A 119 -4.33 -5.24 7.83
CA SER A 119 -3.87 -6.62 7.75
C SER A 119 -5.08 -7.56 7.77
N LEU A 120 -5.08 -8.55 6.89
CA LEU A 120 -5.97 -9.71 6.95
C LEU A 120 -5.18 -10.90 7.48
N VAL A 121 -5.65 -11.47 8.58
CA VAL A 121 -4.95 -12.53 9.31
C VAL A 121 -4.76 -13.73 8.40
N HIS A 122 -3.53 -14.23 8.29
CA HIS A 122 -3.13 -15.37 7.45
C HIS A 122 -3.35 -15.21 5.92
N MET A 123 -3.72 -14.03 5.43
CA MET A 123 -4.02 -13.84 4.00
C MET A 123 -3.16 -12.76 3.35
N GLY A 124 -3.14 -11.55 3.90
CA GLY A 124 -2.64 -10.42 3.13
C GLY A 124 -2.91 -9.06 3.76
N TYR A 125 -3.01 -8.06 2.89
CA TYR A 125 -3.28 -6.67 3.25
C TYR A 125 -4.32 -6.06 2.32
N LEU A 126 -5.21 -5.23 2.85
CA LEU A 126 -6.27 -4.57 2.11
C LEU A 126 -6.15 -3.05 2.24
N LEU A 127 -6.35 -2.34 1.13
CA LEU A 127 -6.49 -0.89 1.14
C LEU A 127 -7.94 -0.51 1.47
N VAL A 128 -8.10 0.39 2.43
CA VAL A 128 -9.41 0.88 2.86
C VAL A 128 -9.39 2.38 3.10
N PRO A 129 -10.54 3.07 3.06
CA PRO A 129 -10.60 4.49 3.39
C PRO A 129 -10.09 4.74 4.81
N LEU A 130 -9.26 5.77 4.98
CA LEU A 130 -8.82 6.24 6.28
C LEU A 130 -10.04 6.81 7.03
N LYS A 131 -10.46 6.14 8.10
CA LYS A 131 -11.52 6.66 8.96
C LYS A 131 -11.07 7.99 9.56
N ARG A 132 -11.73 9.10 9.21
CA ARG A 132 -11.59 10.37 9.94
C ARG A 132 -12.12 10.13 11.36
N LYS A 133 -11.31 10.39 12.40
CA LYS A 133 -11.81 10.41 13.78
C LYS A 133 -12.84 11.53 13.87
N SER A 134 -14.12 11.16 13.96
CA SER A 134 -15.19 12.07 14.35
C SER A 134 -14.97 12.47 15.81
N GLY A 135 -14.29 13.58 16.08
CA GLY A 135 -14.12 14.03 17.47
C GLY A 135 -13.07 15.09 17.74
N THR A 136 -13.37 16.34 17.38
CA THR A 136 -13.12 17.48 18.27
C THR A 136 -14.37 18.36 18.21
N ARG A 137 -15.35 18.09 19.09
CA ARG A 137 -16.32 19.13 19.45
C ARG A 137 -15.51 20.20 20.17
N ILE A 138 -15.30 21.34 19.53
CA ILE A 138 -14.87 22.54 20.23
C ILE A 138 -15.96 22.82 21.28
N LYS A 139 -15.65 22.59 22.55
CA LYS A 139 -16.45 23.17 23.63
C LYS A 139 -16.18 24.67 23.57
N VAL A 140 -17.14 25.40 23.02
CA VAL A 140 -17.25 26.84 23.25
C VAL A 140 -17.77 26.96 24.67
N GLY A 141 -16.90 27.35 25.58
CA GLY A 141 -17.22 27.80 26.93
C GLY A 141 -16.91 29.27 27.03
#